data_AF-A0A2N0NDD3-F1
#
_entry.id   AF-A0A2N0NDD3-F1
#
_cell.length_a   1.000
_cell.length_b   1.000
_cell.length_c   1.000
_cell.angle_alpha   90.00
_cell.angle_beta   90.00
_cell.angle_gamma   90.00
#
_symmetry.space_group_name_H-M   'P 1'
#
loop_
_entity.id
_entity.type
_entity.pdbx_description
1 polymer ?
#
loop_
_entity_poly.entity_id
_entity_poly.type
_entity_poly.pdbx_seq_one_letter_code
_entity_poly.pdbx_strand_id
1 'polypeptide(L)'
;MEELGIQYFNFCTVDGFNPISLKAIETKKGNFIVVTYTVAADVNNPFTYNDYLMLIGLNGTIYSKTLMGPSLIDSSNNNTWRPQQSFIYPNVNNEQGFLYFAPLSSGLNDVNSNYSVTQWTM
;
A
#
# COMPACT_ATOMS: atom_id res chain seq x y z
N MET A 1 23.53 6.67 -21.36
CA MET A 1 22.86 5.68 -20.50
C MET A 1 21.38 5.88 -20.74
N GLU A 2 20.67 4.84 -21.15
CA GLU A 2 19.23 4.92 -21.42
C GLU A 2 18.51 5.01 -20.07
N GLU A 3 17.76 6.09 -19.86
CA GLU A 3 17.05 6.33 -18.61
C GLU A 3 15.88 5.35 -18.54
N LEU A 4 15.79 4.56 -17.46
CA LEU A 4 14.83 3.45 -17.33
C LEU A 4 13.35 3.88 -17.36
N GLY A 5 13.07 5.19 -17.43
CA GLY A 5 11.71 5.75 -17.46
C GLY A 5 10.91 5.50 -16.19
N ILE A 6 11.56 5.06 -15.11
CA ILE A 6 10.90 4.72 -13.84
C ILE A 6 10.67 6.02 -13.06
N GLN A 7 9.41 6.30 -12.71
CA GLN A 7 9.07 7.46 -11.89
C GLN A 7 9.72 7.35 -10.51
N TYR A 8 10.34 8.44 -10.05
CA TYR A 8 10.90 8.51 -8.70
C TYR A 8 9.78 8.43 -7.66
N PHE A 9 9.95 7.53 -6.68
CA PHE A 9 9.16 7.58 -5.46
C PHE A 9 9.89 8.49 -4.47
N ASN A 10 9.27 9.61 -4.10
CA ASN A 10 9.81 10.50 -3.09
C ASN A 10 9.17 10.16 -1.74
N PHE A 11 9.93 9.51 -0.86
CA PHE A 11 9.45 9.08 0.45
C PHE A 11 10.54 9.17 1.52
N CYS A 12 10.12 9.30 2.78
CA CYS A 12 11.01 9.25 3.94
C CYS A 12 10.73 7.97 4.73
N THR A 13 11.78 7.28 5.16
CA THR A 13 11.65 6.16 6.12
C THR A 13 11.21 6.70 7.47
N VAL A 14 10.35 5.96 8.17
CA VAL A 14 9.90 6.30 9.53
C VAL A 14 10.24 5.16 10.46
N ASP A 15 10.98 5.46 11.53
CA ASP A 15 11.48 4.49 12.51
C ASP A 15 12.20 3.28 11.88
N GLY A 16 12.93 3.52 10.78
CA GLY A 16 13.65 2.48 10.03
C GLY A 16 12.77 1.64 9.10
N PHE A 17 11.46 1.88 9.04
CA PHE A 17 10.56 1.22 8.11
C PHE A 17 10.34 2.03 6.84
N ASN A 18 10.22 1.32 5.71
CA ASN A 18 9.97 1.92 4.42
C ASN A 18 8.44 2.08 4.20
N PRO A 19 7.89 3.30 4.02
CA PRO A 19 6.48 3.49 3.66
C PRO A 19 6.05 2.78 2.38
N ILE A 20 7.02 2.37 1.55
CA ILE A 20 6.78 1.72 0.29
C ILE A 20 6.96 0.21 0.42
N SER A 21 5.97 -0.52 -0.09
CA SER A 21 6.10 -1.96 -0.35
C SER A 21 5.88 -2.24 -1.82
N LEU A 22 6.67 -3.16 -2.37
CA LEU A 22 6.64 -3.54 -3.78
C LEU A 22 6.34 -5.03 -3.89
N LYS A 23 5.39 -5.40 -4.73
CA LYS A 23 5.07 -6.80 -5.03
C LYS A 23 4.90 -7.00 -6.52
N ALA A 24 5.66 -7.93 -7.10
CA ALA A 24 5.42 -8.39 -8.45
C ALA A 24 4.13 -9.24 -8.49
N ILE A 25 3.31 -9.03 -9.51
CA ILE A 25 2.07 -9.77 -9.73
C ILE A 25 2.02 -10.23 -11.18
N GLU A 26 1.74 -11.51 -11.38
CA GLU A 26 1.68 -12.14 -12.69
C GLU A 26 0.23 -12.55 -12.96
N THR A 27 -0.33 -12.06 -14.06
CA THR A 27 -1.70 -12.39 -14.45
C THR A 27 -1.79 -12.70 -15.92
N LYS A 28 -2.94 -13.24 -16.34
CA LYS A 28 -3.21 -13.46 -17.77
C LYS A 28 -3.23 -12.16 -18.59
N LYS A 29 -3.46 -11.01 -17.94
CA LYS A 29 -3.45 -9.69 -18.59
C LYS A 29 -2.03 -9.11 -18.72
N GLY A 30 -1.04 -9.68 -18.03
CA GLY A 30 0.33 -9.23 -18.04
C GLY A 30 0.98 -9.25 -16.66
N ASN A 31 2.21 -8.73 -16.63
CA ASN A 31 3.05 -8.65 -15.45
C ASN A 31 3.09 -7.21 -14.95
N PHE A 32 2.88 -7.04 -13.65
CA PHE A 32 2.78 -5.74 -13.02
C PHE A 32 3.57 -5.71 -11.71
N ILE A 33 3.88 -4.50 -11.28
CA ILE A 33 4.36 -4.19 -9.94
C ILE A 33 3.22 -3.46 -9.24
N VAL A 34 2.78 -4.00 -8.12
CA VAL A 34 1.92 -3.27 -7.18
C VAL A 34 2.80 -2.61 -6.14
N VAL A 35 2.55 -1.33 -5.94
CA VAL A 35 3.22 -0.49 -4.97
C VAL A 35 2.19 -0.03 -3.94
N THR A 36 2.40 -0.35 -2.66
CA THR A 36 1.67 0.33 -1.58
C THR A 36 2.54 1.42 -1.01
N TYR A 37 1.96 2.59 -0.74
CA TYR A 37 2.65 3.75 -0.21
C TYR A 37 1.69 4.65 0.55
N THR A 38 2.21 5.48 1.43
CA THR A 38 1.42 6.41 2.25
C THR A 38 1.67 7.84 1.82
N VAL A 39 0.60 8.64 1.78
CA VAL A 39 0.65 10.08 1.51
C VAL A 39 0.08 10.81 2.72
N ALA A 40 0.80 11.83 3.19
CA ALA A 40 0.38 12.70 4.29
C ALA A 40 0.13 14.11 3.78
N ALA A 41 -0.94 14.75 4.27
CA ALA A 41 -1.15 16.19 4.06
C ALA A 41 -0.26 17.03 4.99
N ASP A 42 0.01 16.52 6.20
CA ASP A 42 0.95 17.08 7.17
C ASP A 42 1.77 15.93 7.79
N VAL A 43 3.07 15.93 7.53
CA VAL A 43 4.02 14.90 8.02
C VAL A 43 4.21 14.90 9.54
N ASN A 44 3.74 15.94 10.24
CA ASN A 44 3.76 15.99 11.70
C ASN A 44 2.45 15.53 12.34
N ASN A 45 1.42 15.24 11.53
CA ASN A 45 0.12 14.80 11.99
C ASN A 45 -0.27 13.44 11.37
N PRO A 46 -0.05 12.32 12.10
CA PRO A 46 -0.34 10.97 11.64
C PRO A 46 -1.79 10.74 11.18
N PHE A 47 -2.76 11.50 11.70
CA PHE A 47 -4.17 11.38 11.30
C PHE A 47 -4.46 11.88 9.88
N THR A 48 -3.48 12.52 9.22
CA THR A 48 -3.60 12.94 7.81
C THR A 48 -3.06 11.90 6.84
N TYR A 49 -2.55 10.78 7.34
CA TYR A 49 -1.87 9.77 6.55
C TYR A 49 -2.91 8.87 5.90
N ASN A 50 -2.75 8.67 4.59
CA ASN A 50 -3.63 7.83 3.80
C ASN A 50 -2.80 6.83 2.99
N ASP A 51 -3.22 5.58 3.00
CA ASP A 51 -2.60 4.52 2.23
C ASP A 51 -3.15 4.51 0.81
N TYR A 52 -2.25 4.33 -0.14
CA TYR A 52 -2.51 4.26 -1.57
C TYR A 52 -1.93 2.97 -2.14
N LEU A 53 -2.55 2.52 -3.21
CA LEU A 53 -2.08 1.44 -4.06
C LEU A 53 -1.85 1.96 -5.48
N MET A 54 -0.67 1.69 -6.04
CA MET A 54 -0.33 2.03 -7.41
C MET A 54 -0.04 0.76 -8.21
N LEU A 55 -0.62 0.66 -9.41
CA LEU A 55 -0.33 -0.40 -10.36
C LEU A 55 0.59 0.11 -11.46
N ILE A 56 1.74 -0.55 -11.64
CA ILE A 56 2.79 -0.14 -12.57
C ILE A 56 3.12 -1.30 -13.50
N GLY A 57 3.19 -1.04 -14.81
CA GLY A 57 3.73 -2.00 -15.78
C GLY A 57 5.25 -2.12 -15.67
N LEU A 58 5.81 -3.22 -16.17
CA LEU A 58 7.27 -3.41 -16.19
C LEU A 58 8.03 -2.35 -17.01
N ASN A 59 7.33 -1.63 -17.89
CA ASN A 59 7.85 -0.50 -18.66
C ASN A 59 7.77 0.86 -17.91
N GLY A 60 7.41 0.85 -16.62
CA GLY A 60 7.25 2.06 -15.81
C GLY A 60 5.92 2.80 -15.99
N THR A 61 5.04 2.34 -16.88
CA THR A 61 3.72 2.97 -17.07
C THR A 61 2.85 2.79 -15.83
N ILE A 62 2.31 3.88 -15.30
CA ILE A 62 1.37 3.85 -14.17
C ILE A 62 -0.05 3.70 -14.72
N TYR A 63 -0.70 2.59 -14.36
CA TYR A 63 -2.07 2.30 -14.78
C TYR A 63 -3.11 2.87 -13.83
N SER A 64 -2.82 2.88 -12.53
CA SER A 64 -3.75 3.39 -11.52
C SER A 64 -3.02 3.86 -10.26
N LYS A 65 -3.65 4.81 -9.57
CA LYS A 65 -3.35 5.20 -8.18
C LYS A 65 -4.68 5.22 -7.43
N THR A 66 -4.83 4.34 -6.46
CA THR A 66 -6.09 4.10 -5.75
C THR A 66 -5.91 4.45 -4.28
N LEU A 67 -6.76 5.33 -3.76
CA LEU A 67 -6.85 5.60 -2.32
C LEU A 67 -7.45 4.37 -1.64
N MET A 68 -6.72 3.78 -0.70
CA MET A 68 -7.19 2.65 0.11
C MET A 68 -7.90 3.12 1.37
N GLY A 69 -7.55 4.32 1.86
CA GLY A 69 -8.18 4.97 3.01
C GLY A 69 -7.14 5.50 4.01
N PRO A 70 -7.59 5.94 5.19
CA PRO A 70 -6.68 6.36 6.25
C PRO A 70 -5.75 5.23 6.68
N SER A 71 -4.48 5.55 6.95
CA SER A 71 -3.52 4.60 7.52
C SER A 71 -3.93 4.23 8.96
N LEU A 72 -3.57 3.03 9.40
CA LEU A 72 -3.81 2.62 10.79
C LEU A 72 -2.84 3.35 11.74
N ILE A 73 -3.42 3.99 12.75
CA ILE A 73 -2.71 4.71 13.81
C ILE A 73 -2.86 3.93 15.12
N ASP A 74 -1.73 3.63 15.77
CA ASP A 74 -1.73 2.99 17.08
C ASP A 74 -1.97 4.04 18.18
N SER A 75 -3.23 4.21 18.56
CA SER A 75 -3.62 5.13 19.64
C SER A 75 -3.12 4.69 21.02
N SER A 76 -2.81 3.40 21.21
CA SER A 76 -2.29 2.88 22.48
C SER A 76 -0.81 3.23 22.68
N ASN A 77 -0.11 3.52 21.58
CA ASN A 77 1.29 3.90 21.57
C ASN A 77 1.47 5.32 21.04
N ASN A 78 0.98 6.32 21.80
CA ASN A 78 1.17 7.75 21.49
C ASN A 78 0.74 8.17 20.07
N ASN A 79 -0.34 7.58 19.54
CA ASN A 79 -0.81 7.82 18.17
C ASN A 79 0.28 7.60 17.11
N THR A 80 1.13 6.60 17.31
CA THR A 80 2.23 6.30 16.40
C THR A 80 1.67 5.62 15.14
N TRP A 81 2.02 6.16 13.98
CA TRP A 81 1.83 5.49 12.71
C TRP A 81 3.00 4.57 12.40
N ARG A 82 2.74 3.40 11.82
CA ARG A 82 3.78 2.52 11.27
C ARG A 82 3.44 2.13 9.83
N PRO A 83 4.39 2.18 8.90
CA PRO A 83 4.14 1.74 7.53
C PRO A 83 4.09 0.21 7.39
N GLN A 84 3.76 -0.26 6.18
CA GLN A 84 3.77 -1.68 5.77
C GLN A 84 2.82 -2.59 6.57
N GLN A 85 1.72 -2.04 7.06
CA GLN A 85 0.72 -2.80 7.81
C GLN A 85 -0.22 -3.63 6.91
N SER A 86 -0.24 -3.35 5.61
CA SER A 86 -1.03 -4.08 4.62
C SER A 86 -0.27 -5.26 4.02
N PHE A 87 -1.00 -6.31 3.63
CA PHE A 87 -0.46 -7.48 2.95
C PHE A 87 -1.10 -7.65 1.58
N ILE A 88 -0.28 -8.03 0.60
CA ILE A 88 -0.74 -8.41 -0.74
C ILE A 88 -0.46 -9.90 -0.94
N TYR A 89 -1.52 -10.65 -1.26
CA TYR A 89 -1.42 -12.03 -1.71
C TYR A 89 -1.65 -12.07 -3.22
N PRO A 90 -0.57 -12.19 -4.02
CA PRO A 90 -0.68 -12.23 -5.47
C PRO A 90 -1.29 -13.57 -5.92
N ASN A 91 -1.82 -13.59 -7.14
CA ASN A 91 -2.13 -14.80 -7.89
C ASN A 91 -3.17 -15.74 -7.24
N VAL A 92 -4.01 -15.24 -6.33
CA VAL A 92 -5.15 -16.00 -5.77
C VAL A 92 -6.15 -16.36 -6.88
N ASN A 93 -6.31 -15.46 -7.86
CA ASN A 93 -6.92 -15.76 -9.15
C ASN A 93 -6.16 -14.99 -10.24
N ASN A 94 -5.39 -15.69 -11.07
CA ASN A 94 -4.57 -15.07 -12.10
C ASN A 94 -5.37 -14.42 -13.25
N GLU A 95 -6.69 -14.60 -13.29
CA GLU A 95 -7.59 -13.85 -14.18
C GLU A 95 -8.08 -12.55 -13.55
N GLN A 96 -8.20 -12.53 -12.22
CA GLN A 96 -8.87 -11.46 -11.48
C GLN A 96 -7.94 -10.66 -10.57
N GLY A 97 -6.64 -10.93 -10.54
CA GLY A 97 -5.65 -10.10 -9.84
C GLY A 97 -5.17 -10.66 -8.49
N PHE A 98 -5.28 -9.86 -7.43
CA PHE A 98 -4.71 -10.14 -6.11
C PHE A 98 -5.66 -9.83 -4.97
N LEU A 99 -5.36 -10.36 -3.78
CA LEU A 99 -6.04 -9.96 -2.55
C LEU A 99 -5.19 -8.93 -1.80
N TYR A 100 -5.84 -7.85 -1.39
CA TYR A 100 -5.30 -6.84 -0.51
C TYR A 100 -5.92 -6.99 0.88
N PHE A 101 -5.06 -7.07 1.89
CA PHE A 101 -5.44 -7.11 3.30
C PHE A 101 -4.88 -5.86 3.98
N ALA A 102 -5.73 -5.10 4.64
CA ALA A 102 -5.29 -4.02 5.51
C ALA A 102 -6.01 -4.11 6.85
N PRO A 103 -5.31 -3.84 7.97
CA PRO A 103 -5.97 -3.69 9.25
C PRO A 103 -7.04 -2.61 9.14
N LEU A 104 -8.21 -2.90 9.68
CA LEU A 104 -9.20 -1.86 9.91
C LEU A 104 -8.66 -0.94 11.01
N SER A 105 -8.81 0.37 10.80
CA SER A 105 -8.84 1.33 11.90
C SER A 105 -10.11 1.04 12.73
N SER A 106 -10.12 -0.05 13.50
CA SER A 106 -11.14 -0.24 14.53
C SER A 106 -10.73 0.62 15.69
N GLY A 107 -11.44 1.73 15.88
CA GLY A 107 -11.20 2.61 17.00
C GLY A 107 -11.15 1.83 18.31
N LEU A 108 -10.12 2.12 19.11
CA LEU A 108 -10.04 1.86 20.55
C LEU A 108 -10.22 0.38 20.96
N ASN A 109 -9.09 -0.26 21.30
CA ASN A 109 -8.99 -1.39 22.23
C ASN A 109 -9.38 -2.81 21.76
N ASP A 110 -9.66 -3.06 20.49
CA ASP A 110 -9.84 -4.44 20.04
C ASP A 110 -8.51 -5.14 19.78
N VAL A 111 -8.20 -6.12 20.63
CA VAL A 111 -7.08 -7.09 20.51
C VAL A 111 -7.24 -7.99 19.27
N ASN A 112 -8.34 -7.83 18.52
CA ASN A 112 -8.60 -8.52 17.27
C ASN A 112 -8.15 -7.65 16.09
N SER A 113 -7.09 -8.08 15.42
CA SER A 113 -6.67 -7.50 14.14
C SER A 113 -7.74 -7.81 13.09
N ASN A 114 -8.79 -6.99 13.01
CA ASN A 114 -9.79 -7.10 11.96
C ASN A 114 -9.15 -6.62 10.66
N TYR A 115 -9.18 -7.45 9.62
CA TYR A 115 -8.65 -7.09 8.31
C TYR A 115 -9.80 -6.81 7.34
N SER A 116 -9.68 -5.72 6.60
CA SER A 116 -10.43 -5.56 5.35
C SER A 116 -9.77 -6.42 4.28
N VAL A 117 -10.56 -7.29 3.64
CA VAL A 117 -10.12 -8.07 2.49
C VAL A 117 -10.79 -7.49 1.26
N THR A 118 -10.00 -6.99 0.32
CA THR A 118 -10.51 -6.51 -0.97
C THR A 118 -9.87 -7.31 -2.09
N GLN A 119 -10.70 -7.89 -2.95
CA GLN A 119 -10.23 -8.45 -4.21
C GLN A 119 -10.03 -7.32 -5.22
N TRP A 120 -8.82 -7.23 -5.79
CA TRP A 120 -8.48 -6.18 -6.72
C TRP A 120 -8.39 -6.73 -8.13
N THR A 121 -9.31 -6.28 -9.01
CA THR A 121 -9.38 -6.71 -10.40
C THR A 121 -8.60 -5.76 -11.30
N MET A 122 -7.58 -6.32 -11.96
CA MET A 122 -6.86 -5.68 -13.07
C MET A 122 -7.65 -5.79 -14.37
#